data_AF-A0A109WXB2-F1
#
_entry.id   AF-A0A109WXB2-F1
#
_cell.length_a   1.000
_cell.length_b   1.000
_cell.length_c   1.000
_cell.angle_alpha   90.00
_cell.angle_beta   90.00
_cell.angle_gamma   90.00
#
_symmetry.space_group_name_H-M   'P 1'
#
loop_
_entity.id
_entity.type
_entity.pdbx_description
1 polymer ?
#
loop_
_entity_poly.entity_id
_entity_poly.type
_entity_poly.pdbx_seq_one_letter_code
_entity_poly.pdbx_strand_id
1 'polypeptide(L)'
;MRVARPVQPLPQPRCDYCGAAAVLAHAGDIAYPYREDHGALWLCEPCQAWIGIYSRSTRNVPLGRLANGELRELKAKLHAALEPMAAAKARRDASSIFEARAKGYRWLASALQIDEKACNIHQLSADQCRAAVHVIEQFENSRLNRAPSE
;
A
#
# COMPACT_ATOMS: atom_id res chain seq x y z
N MET A 1 -19.25 41.81 4.70
CA MET A 1 -19.83 40.45 4.66
C MET A 1 -18.70 39.46 4.44
N ARG A 2 -18.42 38.54 5.38
CA ARG A 2 -17.44 37.47 5.14
C ARG A 2 -18.13 36.40 4.31
N VAL A 3 -17.79 36.29 3.04
CA VAL A 3 -18.25 35.18 2.19
C VAL A 3 -17.65 33.90 2.78
N ALA A 4 -18.49 33.00 3.28
CA ALA A 4 -18.02 31.72 3.77
C ALA A 4 -17.33 30.98 2.62
N ARG A 5 -16.08 30.54 2.84
CA ARG A 5 -15.33 29.75 1.86
C ARG A 5 -16.13 28.46 1.60
N PRO A 6 -16.41 28.09 0.34
CA PRO A 6 -17.21 26.90 0.04
C PRO A 6 -16.59 25.67 0.72
N VAL A 7 -17.39 24.93 1.47
CA VAL A 7 -16.98 23.66 2.07
C VAL A 7 -16.73 22.68 0.93
N GLN A 8 -15.46 22.31 0.73
CA GLN A 8 -15.13 21.34 -0.30
C GLN A 8 -15.78 19.98 0.03
N PRO A 9 -16.39 19.30 -0.95
CA PRO A 9 -17.03 18.01 -0.73
C PRO A 9 -16.01 16.98 -0.22
N LEU A 10 -16.47 15.99 0.53
CA LEU A 10 -15.63 14.88 0.97
C LEU A 10 -15.08 14.15 -0.27
N PRO A 11 -13.82 13.69 -0.24
CA PRO A 11 -13.29 12.85 -1.29
C PRO A 11 -14.11 11.57 -1.35
N GLN A 12 -14.78 11.33 -2.49
CA GLN A 12 -15.46 10.08 -2.76
C GLN A 12 -14.60 9.28 -3.75
N PRO A 13 -13.72 8.38 -3.27
CA PRO A 13 -12.89 7.60 -4.16
C PRO A 13 -13.76 6.68 -5.01
N ARG A 14 -13.39 6.55 -6.29
CA ARG A 14 -14.02 5.59 -7.20
C ARG A 14 -13.21 4.30 -7.23
N CYS A 15 -13.92 3.19 -7.37
CA CYS A 15 -13.32 1.88 -7.54
C CYS A 15 -12.64 1.77 -8.90
N ASP A 16 -11.35 1.46 -8.92
CA ASP A 16 -10.60 1.27 -10.17
C ASP A 16 -11.09 0.06 -10.99
N TYR A 17 -11.84 -0.85 -10.37
CA TYR A 17 -12.28 -2.10 -10.99
C TYR A 17 -13.65 -1.97 -11.68
N CYS A 18 -14.64 -1.40 -10.99
CA CYS A 18 -16.01 -1.27 -11.51
C CYS A 18 -16.45 0.18 -11.76
N GLY A 19 -15.64 1.18 -11.42
CA GLY A 19 -15.96 2.61 -11.56
C GLY A 19 -16.99 3.15 -10.56
N ALA A 20 -17.59 2.28 -9.73
CA ALA A 20 -18.56 2.66 -8.71
C ALA A 20 -17.92 3.55 -7.65
N ALA A 21 -18.72 4.45 -7.08
CA ALA A 21 -18.29 5.23 -5.92
C ALA A 21 -18.13 4.30 -4.70
N ALA A 22 -17.00 4.42 -4.00
CA ALA A 22 -16.83 3.75 -2.72
C ALA A 22 -17.69 4.41 -1.64
N VAL A 23 -18.15 3.59 -0.71
CA VAL A 23 -18.90 4.00 0.49
C VAL A 23 -17.97 4.01 1.69
N LEU A 24 -18.22 4.92 2.63
CA LEU A 24 -17.49 4.95 3.89
C LEU A 24 -18.13 3.90 4.82
N ALA A 25 -17.34 2.94 5.30
CA ALA A 25 -17.77 1.91 6.23
C ALA A 25 -17.04 2.07 7.57
N HIS A 26 -17.75 1.76 8.65
CA HIS A 26 -17.31 1.84 10.04
C HIS A 26 -17.39 0.46 10.72
N ALA A 27 -16.65 0.31 11.82
CA ALA A 27 -16.75 -0.89 12.63
C ALA A 27 -18.19 -1.11 13.10
N GLY A 28 -18.71 -2.32 12.87
CA GLY A 28 -20.11 -2.68 13.15
C GLY A 28 -21.02 -2.67 11.93
N ASP A 29 -20.63 -2.05 10.81
CA ASP A 29 -21.40 -2.16 9.56
C ASP A 29 -21.30 -3.57 8.97
N ILE A 30 -22.37 -4.06 8.36
CA ILE A 30 -22.41 -5.41 7.74
C ILE A 30 -21.33 -5.55 6.66
N ALA A 31 -21.08 -4.48 5.90
CA ALA A 31 -20.10 -4.48 4.83
C ALA A 31 -18.65 -4.32 5.33
N TYR A 32 -18.44 -3.99 6.61
CA TYR A 32 -17.11 -3.71 7.14
C TYR A 32 -16.27 -5.01 7.20
N PRO A 33 -15.07 -5.01 6.59
CA PRO A 33 -14.32 -6.25 6.34
C PRO A 33 -13.66 -6.86 7.58
N TYR A 34 -13.62 -6.15 8.71
CA TYR A 34 -12.95 -6.61 9.93
C TYR A 34 -13.94 -6.82 11.07
N ARG A 35 -13.64 -7.73 11.99
CA ARG A 35 -14.44 -7.91 13.21
C ARG A 35 -14.11 -6.87 14.28
N GLU A 36 -12.87 -6.39 14.28
CA GLU A 36 -12.36 -5.40 15.23
C GLU A 36 -12.37 -4.00 14.62
N ASP A 37 -12.42 -2.98 15.48
CA ASP A 37 -12.38 -1.60 15.05
C ASP A 37 -10.95 -1.20 14.60
N HIS A 38 -10.80 -0.93 13.30
CA HIS A 38 -9.58 -0.42 12.69
C HIS A 38 -9.79 0.99 12.12
N GLY A 39 -10.85 1.67 12.55
CA GLY A 39 -11.28 2.96 12.04
C GLY A 39 -12.06 2.87 10.73
N ALA A 40 -12.51 4.04 10.27
CA ALA A 40 -13.30 4.11 9.05
C ALA A 40 -12.45 3.78 7.80
N LEU A 41 -13.09 3.17 6.81
CA LEU A 41 -12.47 2.83 5.53
C LEU A 41 -13.42 3.08 4.36
N TRP A 42 -12.85 3.32 3.19
CA TRP A 42 -13.62 3.35 1.95
C TRP A 42 -13.71 1.95 1.39
N LEU A 43 -14.93 1.53 1.05
CA LEU A 43 -15.25 0.19 0.59
C LEU A 43 -16.05 0.24 -0.70
N CYS A 44 -15.71 -0.65 -1.62
CA CYS A 44 -16.51 -1.03 -2.76
C CYS A 44 -16.95 -2.49 -2.57
N GLU A 45 -18.19 -2.67 -2.12
CA GLU A 45 -18.75 -3.99 -1.81
C GLU A 45 -18.77 -4.94 -3.04
N PRO A 46 -19.17 -4.52 -4.26
CA PRO A 46 -19.18 -5.43 -5.42
C PRO A 46 -17.81 -6.02 -5.77
N CYS A 47 -16.75 -5.25 -5.55
CA CYS A 47 -15.38 -5.66 -5.87
C CYS A 47 -14.61 -6.18 -4.64
N GLN A 48 -15.25 -6.17 -3.46
CA GLN A 48 -14.61 -6.46 -2.18
C GLN A 48 -13.26 -5.73 -2.05
N ALA A 49 -13.27 -4.46 -2.44
CA ALA A 49 -12.08 -3.62 -2.51
C ALA A 49 -12.19 -2.49 -1.50
N TRP A 50 -11.17 -2.30 -0.65
CA TRP A 50 -11.19 -1.25 0.36
C TRP A 50 -9.85 -0.57 0.57
N ILE A 51 -9.88 0.60 1.21
CA ILE A 51 -8.71 1.34 1.65
C ILE A 51 -9.03 2.12 2.93
N GLY A 52 -8.11 2.06 3.90
CA GLY A 52 -8.23 2.85 5.13
C GLY A 52 -8.09 4.36 4.88
N ILE A 53 -8.46 5.14 5.88
CA ILE A 53 -8.25 6.59 5.89
C ILE A 53 -7.03 6.97 6.72
N TYR A 54 -6.48 8.16 6.50
CA TYR A 54 -5.47 8.71 7.40
C TYR A 54 -6.07 8.92 8.81
N SER A 55 -5.40 8.43 9.85
CA SER A 55 -5.91 8.36 11.23
C SER A 55 -6.33 9.71 11.85
N ARG A 56 -5.85 10.83 11.31
CA ARG A 56 -6.18 12.21 11.75
C ARG A 56 -6.93 13.02 10.72
N SER A 57 -7.42 12.37 9.66
CA SER A 57 -8.13 13.06 8.59
C SER A 57 -9.58 13.33 9.00
N THR A 58 -9.92 14.59 9.26
CA THR A 58 -11.32 15.03 9.44
C THR A 58 -12.16 14.95 8.17
N ARG A 59 -11.52 14.73 7.01
CA ARG A 59 -12.15 14.65 5.69
C ARG A 59 -12.13 13.26 5.08
N ASN A 60 -11.87 12.22 5.87
CA ASN A 60 -11.82 10.82 5.41
C ASN A 60 -10.94 10.63 4.15
N VAL A 61 -9.77 11.27 4.09
CA VAL A 61 -8.86 11.16 2.95
C VAL A 61 -8.35 9.71 2.86
N PRO A 62 -8.53 9.03 1.72
CA PRO A 62 -8.04 7.66 1.55
C PRO A 62 -6.52 7.62 1.53
N LEU A 63 -5.93 6.54 2.08
CA LEU A 63 -4.47 6.32 2.07
C LEU A 63 -3.89 6.10 0.66
N GLY A 64 -4.73 5.71 -0.29
CA GLY A 64 -4.34 5.39 -1.65
C GLY A 64 -5.50 4.80 -2.43
N ARG A 65 -5.21 3.85 -3.31
CA ARG A 65 -6.22 3.18 -4.13
C ARG A 65 -6.90 2.04 -3.39
N LEU A 66 -8.14 1.78 -3.77
CA LEU A 66 -8.94 0.65 -3.27
C LEU A 66 -8.26 -0.68 -3.64
N ALA A 67 -8.15 -1.58 -2.68
CA ALA A 67 -7.47 -2.86 -2.85
C ALA A 67 -8.46 -4.03 -2.74
N ASN A 68 -8.70 -4.73 -3.86
CA ASN A 68 -9.44 -5.99 -3.87
C ASN A 68 -8.65 -7.11 -3.17
N GLY A 69 -9.27 -8.29 -3.01
CA GLY A 69 -8.62 -9.46 -2.40
C GLY A 69 -7.27 -9.81 -3.02
N GLU A 70 -7.22 -9.93 -4.34
CA GLU A 70 -5.99 -10.23 -5.08
C GLU A 70 -4.89 -9.19 -4.82
N LEU A 71 -5.20 -7.89 -4.90
CA LEU A 71 -4.23 -6.85 -4.66
C LEU A 71 -3.72 -6.87 -3.21
N ARG A 72 -4.59 -7.15 -2.24
CA ARG A 72 -4.19 -7.25 -0.83
C ARG A 72 -3.22 -8.41 -0.62
N GLU A 73 -3.47 -9.56 -1.24
CA GLU A 73 -2.55 -10.69 -1.21
C GLU A 73 -1.21 -10.37 -1.87
N LEU A 74 -1.22 -9.71 -3.03
CA LEU A 74 0.01 -9.29 -3.71
C LEU A 74 0.81 -8.27 -2.88
N LYS A 75 0.13 -7.32 -2.22
CA LYS A 75 0.76 -6.37 -1.30
C LYS A 75 1.36 -7.07 -0.08
N ALA A 76 0.68 -8.08 0.45
CA ALA A 76 1.20 -8.89 1.55
C ALA A 76 2.43 -9.69 1.11
N LYS A 77 2.41 -10.31 -0.07
CA LYS A 77 3.57 -11.01 -0.66
C LYS A 77 4.75 -10.07 -0.88
N LEU A 78 4.50 -8.89 -1.44
CA LEU A 78 5.52 -7.86 -1.63
C LEU A 78 6.15 -7.43 -0.30
N HIS A 79 5.33 -7.18 0.72
CA HIS A 79 5.83 -6.85 2.06
C HIS A 79 6.66 -8.00 2.64
N ALA A 80 6.18 -9.24 2.54
CA ALA A 80 6.88 -10.42 3.05
C ALA A 80 8.23 -10.64 2.36
N ALA A 81 8.31 -10.40 1.05
CA ALA A 81 9.56 -10.49 0.30
C ALA A 81 10.54 -9.33 0.64
N LEU A 82 10.02 -8.13 0.90
CA LEU A 82 10.86 -6.97 1.24
C LEU A 82 11.38 -7.01 2.70
N GLU A 83 10.65 -7.65 3.61
CA GLU A 83 10.95 -7.63 5.04
C GLU A 83 12.35 -8.22 5.38
N PRO A 84 12.77 -9.39 4.85
CA PRO A 84 14.12 -9.91 5.07
C PRO A 84 15.22 -8.96 4.58
N MET A 85 15.02 -8.34 3.42
CA MET A 85 15.96 -7.35 2.86
C MET A 85 16.06 -6.12 3.74
N ALA A 86 14.92 -5.60 4.20
CA ALA A 86 14.84 -4.46 5.09
C ALA A 86 15.52 -4.77 6.45
N ALA A 87 15.25 -5.94 7.04
CA ALA A 87 15.87 -6.37 8.28
C ALA A 87 17.39 -6.55 8.14
N ALA A 88 17.85 -7.18 7.06
CA ALA A 88 19.28 -7.33 6.78
C ALA A 88 19.98 -5.96 6.59
N LYS A 89 19.31 -5.02 5.92
CA LYS A 89 19.82 -3.65 5.75
C LYS A 89 19.84 -2.88 7.06
N ALA A 90 18.78 -2.96 7.87
CA ALA A 90 18.73 -2.33 9.19
C ALA A 90 19.88 -2.80 10.09
N ARG A 91 20.14 -4.12 10.13
CA ARG A 91 21.27 -4.69 10.88
C ARG A 91 22.63 -4.21 10.38
N ARG A 92 22.85 -4.19 9.06
CA ARG A 92 24.13 -3.79 8.44
C ARG A 92 24.41 -2.29 8.61
N ASP A 93 23.41 -1.45 8.43
CA ASP A 93 23.56 0.00 8.43
C ASP A 93 23.32 0.62 9.83
N ALA A 94 23.07 -0.22 10.86
CA ALA A 94 22.64 0.20 12.19
C ALA A 94 21.47 1.22 12.16
N SER A 95 20.56 1.06 11.20
CA SER A 95 19.42 1.96 10.98
C SER A 95 18.11 1.34 11.45
N SER A 96 17.07 2.16 11.63
CA SER A 96 15.75 1.63 11.97
C SER A 96 15.15 0.76 10.83
N ILE A 97 14.27 -0.18 11.18
CA ILE A 97 13.56 -1.00 10.20
C ILE A 97 12.71 -0.13 9.25
N PHE A 98 12.14 0.96 9.78
CA PHE A 98 11.34 1.92 9.00
C PHE A 98 12.18 2.58 7.90
N GLU A 99 13.37 3.06 8.24
CA GLU A 99 14.28 3.66 7.25
C GLU A 99 14.78 2.65 6.23
N ALA A 100 15.09 1.43 6.67
CA ALA A 100 15.52 0.35 5.78
C ALA A 100 14.41 -0.03 4.79
N ARG A 101 13.17 -0.12 5.26
CA ARG A 101 11.99 -0.39 4.42
C ARG A 101 11.72 0.76 3.44
N ALA A 102 11.81 2.01 3.90
CA ALA A 102 11.65 3.17 3.03
C ALA A 102 12.72 3.22 1.92
N LYS A 103 13.97 2.87 2.24
CA LYS A 103 15.04 2.70 1.23
C LYS A 103 14.74 1.54 0.27
N GLY A 104 14.17 0.44 0.77
CA GLY A 104 13.70 -0.69 -0.04
C GLY A 104 12.65 -0.28 -1.08
N TYR A 105 11.62 0.48 -0.66
CA TYR A 105 10.62 1.01 -1.60
C TYR A 105 11.21 1.99 -2.60
N ARG A 106 12.17 2.86 -2.21
CA ARG A 106 12.87 3.74 -3.17
C ARG A 106 13.66 2.95 -4.22
N TRP A 107 14.33 1.88 -3.81
CA TRP A 107 15.02 0.99 -4.74
C TRP A 107 14.04 0.29 -5.70
N LEU A 108 12.92 -0.22 -5.19
CA LEU A 108 11.85 -0.79 -6.02
C LEU A 108 11.28 0.24 -7.00
N ALA A 109 11.07 1.49 -6.57
CA ALA A 109 10.60 2.56 -7.43
C ALA A 109 11.53 2.77 -8.63
N SER A 110 12.83 2.82 -8.36
CA SER A 110 13.87 2.97 -9.39
C SER A 110 13.89 1.77 -10.33
N ALA A 111 13.80 0.55 -9.81
CA ALA A 111 13.82 -0.68 -10.60
C ALA A 111 12.58 -0.83 -11.50
N LEU A 112 11.42 -0.34 -11.04
CA LEU A 112 10.16 -0.36 -11.79
C LEU A 112 9.94 0.89 -12.66
N GLN A 113 10.88 1.85 -12.63
CA GLN A 113 10.77 3.14 -13.31
C GLN A 113 9.48 3.90 -13.00
N ILE A 114 9.04 3.85 -11.74
CA ILE A 114 7.87 4.58 -11.23
C ILE A 114 8.31 5.73 -10.33
N ASP A 115 7.45 6.75 -10.20
CA ASP A 115 7.71 7.88 -9.32
C ASP A 115 7.89 7.43 -7.86
N GLU A 116 8.96 7.88 -7.20
CA GLU A 116 9.28 7.51 -5.82
C GLU A 116 8.17 7.89 -4.83
N LYS A 117 7.46 8.98 -5.07
CA LYS A 117 6.33 9.43 -4.23
C LYS A 117 5.11 8.53 -4.44
N ALA A 118 4.98 7.94 -5.63
CA ALA A 118 3.93 6.98 -5.95
C ALA A 118 4.27 5.55 -5.52
N CYS A 119 5.54 5.24 -5.27
CA CYS A 119 5.98 3.93 -4.78
C CYS A 119 5.73 3.76 -3.28
N ASN A 120 4.46 3.67 -2.91
CA ASN A 120 4.04 3.24 -1.59
C ASN A 120 3.07 2.06 -1.73
N ILE A 121 3.05 1.20 -0.71
CA ILE A 121 2.20 -0.01 -0.71
C ILE A 121 0.71 0.31 -0.95
N HIS A 122 0.25 1.52 -0.64
CA HIS A 122 -1.15 1.90 -0.83
C HIS A 122 -1.49 2.30 -2.27
N GLN A 123 -0.53 2.74 -3.07
CA GLN A 123 -0.73 3.22 -4.44
C GLN A 123 -0.38 2.20 -5.54
N LEU A 124 0.39 1.16 -5.23
CA LEU A 124 0.79 0.17 -6.22
C LEU A 124 -0.40 -0.59 -6.84
N SER A 125 -0.32 -0.80 -8.16
CA SER A 125 -1.21 -1.68 -8.92
C SER A 125 -0.88 -3.16 -8.74
N ALA A 126 -1.78 -4.05 -9.17
CA ALA A 126 -1.53 -5.50 -9.10
C ALA A 126 -0.30 -5.88 -9.94
N ASP A 127 -0.17 -5.32 -11.14
CA ASP A 127 0.97 -5.54 -12.03
C ASP A 127 2.27 -5.00 -11.43
N GLN A 128 2.23 -3.82 -10.83
CA GLN A 128 3.39 -3.24 -10.14
C GLN A 128 3.81 -4.09 -8.94
N CYS A 129 2.86 -4.61 -8.16
CA CYS A 129 3.18 -5.53 -7.05
C CYS A 129 3.82 -6.83 -7.57
N ARG A 130 3.30 -7.42 -8.65
CA ARG A 130 3.89 -8.62 -9.28
C ARG A 130 5.31 -8.35 -9.78
N ALA A 131 5.50 -7.26 -10.51
CA ALA A 131 6.82 -6.86 -10.99
C ALA A 131 7.80 -6.59 -9.82
N ALA A 132 7.33 -5.93 -8.76
CA ALA A 132 8.14 -5.66 -7.57
C ALA A 132 8.62 -6.95 -6.89
N VAL A 133 7.73 -7.93 -6.72
CA VAL A 133 8.08 -9.25 -6.17
C VAL A 133 9.11 -9.95 -7.05
N HIS A 134 8.91 -9.94 -8.37
CA HIS A 134 9.86 -10.55 -9.31
C HIS A 134 11.25 -9.92 -9.22
N VAL A 135 11.34 -8.59 -9.13
CA VAL A 135 12.61 -7.87 -8.97
C VAL A 135 13.31 -8.26 -7.65
N ILE A 136 12.55 -8.43 -6.56
CA ILE A 136 13.10 -8.89 -5.28
C ILE A 136 13.66 -10.30 -5.41
N GLU A 137 12.90 -11.23 -5.96
CA GLU A 137 13.30 -12.63 -6.15
C GLU A 137 14.57 -12.73 -7.02
N GLN A 138 14.62 -11.98 -8.13
CA GLN A 138 15.81 -11.91 -8.99
C GLN A 138 17.04 -11.37 -8.23
N PHE A 139 16.84 -10.35 -7.40
CA PHE A 139 17.91 -9.77 -6.60
C PHE A 139 18.41 -10.76 -5.54
N GLU A 140 17.52 -11.47 -4.85
CA GLU A 140 17.88 -12.49 -3.88
C GLU A 140 18.61 -13.67 -4.54
N ASN A 141 18.11 -14.19 -5.66
CA ASN A 141 18.77 -15.25 -6.43
C ASN A 141 20.18 -14.82 -6.89
N SER A 142 20.33 -13.57 -7.34
CA SER A 142 21.63 -13.02 -7.72
C SER A 142 22.60 -12.88 -6.55
N ARG A 143 22.08 -12.65 -5.33
CA ARG A 143 22.91 -12.63 -4.10
C ARG A 143 23.33 -14.03 -3.68
N LEU A 144 22.44 -15.02 -3.77
CA LEU A 144 22.73 -16.42 -3.44
C LEU A 144 23.78 -17.00 -4.40
N ASN A 145 23.66 -16.75 -5.70
CA ASN A 145 24.65 -17.20 -6.70
C ASN A 145 26.01 -16.48 -6.60
N ARG A 146 26.11 -15.41 -5.82
CA ARG A 146 27.37 -14.70 -5.54
C ARG A 146 27.99 -15.07 -4.18
N ALA A 147 27.32 -15.88 -3.36
CA ALA A 147 27.95 -16.44 -2.17
C ALA A 147 29.02 -17.43 -2.67
N PRO A 148 30.31 -17.26 -2.31
CA PRO A 148 31.31 -18.26 -2.64
C PRO A 148 30.88 -19.56 -1.96
N SER A 149 30.81 -20.64 -2.75
CA SER A 149 30.88 -21.99 -2.22
C SER A 149 32.17 -22.10 -1.40
N GLU A 150 32.02 -22.20 -0.08
CA GLU A 150 33.07 -22.75 0.79
C GLU A 150 33.32 -24.22 0.46
#